data_AF-Q0W186-F1
#
_entry.id   AF-Q0W186-F1
#
_cell.length_a   1.000
_cell.length_b   1.000
_cell.length_c   1.000
_cell.angle_alpha   90.00
_cell.angle_beta   90.00
_cell.angle_gamma   90.00
#
_symmetry.space_group_name_H-M   'P 1'
#
loop_
_entity.id
_entity.type
_entity.pdbx_description
1 polymer ?
#
loop_
_entity_poly.entity_id
_entity_poly.type
_entity_poly.pdbx_seq_one_letter_code
_entity_poly.pdbx_strand_id
1 'polypeptide(L)'
;MMAEQAQYCLPRKDPFFAAVLSIAGGLLTGSLLFSLGQLYNGQVKKFTVLTIVNIFMGGIVAALYLGGSLITVGVGLLCCLPVFLLPVIIYIYEIYDAYVTATMLNRGEPAYDWF
;
A
#
# COMPACT_ATOMS: atom_id res chain seq x y z
N MET A 1 -1.10 25.92 7.90
CA MET A 1 -2.53 25.57 8.03
C MET A 1 -2.57 24.08 8.40
N MET A 2 -2.24 23.62 9.62
CA MET A 2 -2.80 23.96 10.94
C MET A 2 -4.33 23.92 10.98
N ALA A 3 -4.91 22.78 10.57
CA ALA A 3 -6.03 22.21 11.29
C ALA A 3 -5.38 21.15 12.21
N GLU A 4 -5.25 21.37 13.51
CA GLU A 4 -6.36 21.20 14.44
C GLU A 4 -7.20 19.98 14.06
N GLN A 5 -6.54 18.83 13.92
CA GLN A 5 -7.22 17.56 14.05
C GLN A 5 -7.58 17.44 15.52
N ALA A 6 -8.79 17.93 15.81
CA ALA A 6 -9.50 17.61 17.01
C ALA A 6 -9.29 16.12 17.31
N GLN A 7 -8.64 15.89 18.44
CA GLN A 7 -8.47 14.60 19.09
C GLN A 7 -9.86 14.15 19.55
N TYR A 8 -10.71 13.77 18.60
CA TYR A 8 -11.95 13.07 18.89
C TYR A 8 -11.55 11.78 19.61
N CYS A 9 -12.34 11.35 20.61
CA CYS A 9 -12.26 10.05 21.25
C CYS A 9 -12.46 8.92 20.21
N LEU A 10 -11.50 8.71 19.31
CA LEU A 10 -11.54 7.64 18.33
C LEU A 10 -11.41 6.33 19.11
N PRO A 11 -12.28 5.35 18.85
CA PRO A 11 -12.15 4.03 19.46
C PRO A 11 -10.76 3.50 19.15
N ARG A 12 -10.12 2.91 20.17
CA ARG A 12 -8.78 2.30 20.06
C ARG A 12 -8.72 1.47 18.78
N LYS A 13 -7.82 1.84 17.86
CA LYS A 13 -7.67 1.14 16.58
C LYS A 13 -6.68 0.01 16.76
N ASP A 14 -7.08 -1.22 16.42
CA ASP A 14 -6.17 -2.35 16.52
C ASP A 14 -5.19 -2.36 15.34
N PRO A 15 -3.86 -2.23 15.58
CA PRO A 15 -2.87 -2.16 14.52
C PRO A 15 -2.79 -3.47 13.72
N PHE A 16 -3.13 -4.59 14.36
CA PHE A 16 -3.27 -5.88 13.69
C PHE A 16 -4.42 -5.89 12.68
N PHE A 17 -5.56 -5.27 13.02
CA PHE A 17 -6.70 -5.21 12.12
C PHE A 17 -6.41 -4.35 10.89
N ALA A 18 -5.69 -3.23 11.07
CA ALA A 18 -5.22 -2.39 9.95
C ALA A 18 -4.29 -3.15 9.00
N ALA A 19 -3.34 -3.92 9.54
CA ALA A 19 -2.43 -4.74 8.74
C ALA A 19 -3.18 -5.86 7.98
N VAL A 20 -4.11 -6.55 8.64
CA VAL A 20 -4.95 -7.57 8.00
C VAL A 20 -5.81 -6.97 6.89
N LEU A 21 -6.34 -5.75 7.08
CA LEU A 21 -7.13 -5.07 6.05
C LEU A 21 -6.31 -4.75 4.80
N SER A 22 -5.06 -4.30 4.97
CA SER A 22 -4.13 -4.07 3.86
C SER A 22 -3.78 -5.37 3.12
N ILE A 23 -3.59 -6.47 3.85
CA ILE A 23 -3.32 -7.78 3.26
C ILE A 23 -4.53 -8.30 2.49
N ALA A 24 -5.72 -8.28 3.12
CA ALA A 24 -6.95 -8.75 2.52
C ALA A 24 -7.34 -7.90 1.30
N GLY A 25 -7.23 -6.57 1.42
CA GLY A 25 -7.47 -5.63 0.32
C GLY A 25 -6.60 -5.90 -0.89
N GLY A 26 -5.32 -6.10 -0.64
CA GLY A 26 -4.33 -6.49 -1.62
C GLY A 26 -4.59 -7.78 -2.36
N LEU A 27 -4.89 -8.82 -1.60
CA LEU A 27 -5.14 -10.17 -2.12
C LEU A 27 -6.43 -10.21 -2.94
N LEU A 28 -7.48 -9.54 -2.48
CA LEU A 28 -8.80 -9.57 -3.11
C LEU A 28 -8.86 -8.76 -4.41
N THR A 29 -8.09 -7.68 -4.51
CA THR A 29 -8.14 -6.78 -5.68
C THR A 29 -6.94 -6.90 -6.59
N GLY A 30 -6.07 -7.89 -6.38
CA GLY A 30 -4.89 -8.09 -7.22
C GLY A 30 -4.05 -6.83 -7.29
N SER A 31 -3.72 -6.27 -6.12
CA SER A 31 -2.85 -5.10 -5.94
C SER A 31 -3.47 -3.70 -5.98
N LEU A 32 -4.74 -3.57 -6.34
CA LEU A 32 -5.40 -2.26 -6.45
C LEU A 32 -5.73 -1.59 -5.10
N LEU A 33 -6.04 -2.38 -4.07
CA LEU A 33 -6.46 -1.87 -2.75
C LEU A 33 -5.54 -2.29 -1.61
N PHE A 34 -4.22 -2.36 -1.84
CA PHE A 34 -3.23 -2.61 -0.78
C PHE A 34 -3.26 -1.58 0.34
N SER A 35 -3.65 -0.34 0.01
CA SER A 35 -3.69 0.77 0.95
C SER A 35 -4.96 0.82 1.83
N LEU A 36 -5.82 -0.21 1.82
CA LEU A 36 -7.02 -0.23 2.66
C LEU A 36 -6.74 -0.02 4.17
N GLY A 37 -5.58 -0.45 4.68
CA GLY A 37 -5.14 -0.15 6.06
C GLY A 37 -4.90 1.34 6.32
N GLN A 38 -4.45 2.10 5.32
CA GLN A 38 -4.31 3.56 5.39
C GLN A 38 -5.68 4.25 5.44
N LEU A 39 -6.64 3.71 4.67
CA LEU A 39 -8.03 4.18 4.67
C LEU A 39 -8.70 3.95 6.04
N TYR A 40 -8.43 2.80 6.67
CA TYR A 40 -8.87 2.51 8.05
C TYR A 40 -8.27 3.49 9.07
N ASN A 41 -7.02 3.91 8.87
CA ASN A 41 -6.38 4.91 9.72
C ASN A 41 -6.94 6.34 9.49
N GLY A 42 -7.70 6.57 8.43
CA GLY A 42 -8.25 7.89 8.07
C GLY A 42 -7.30 8.73 7.21
N GLN A 43 -6.17 8.15 6.78
CA GLN A 43 -5.15 8.81 5.95
C GLN A 43 -5.51 8.68 4.47
N VAL A 44 -6.59 9.36 4.06
CA VAL A 44 -7.15 9.28 2.69
C VAL A 44 -6.19 9.80 1.60
N LYS A 45 -5.31 10.74 1.97
CA LYS A 45 -4.33 11.32 1.04
C LYS A 45 -3.22 10.31 0.72
N LYS A 46 -2.61 9.70 1.74
CA LYS A 46 -1.62 8.65 1.58
C LYS A 46 -2.20 7.46 0.81
N PHE A 47 -3.43 7.03 1.16
CA PHE A 47 -4.16 5.99 0.43
C PHE A 47 -4.20 6.24 -1.07
N THR A 48 -4.57 7.45 -1.49
CA THR A 48 -4.72 7.79 -2.91
C THR A 48 -3.37 7.76 -3.63
N VAL A 49 -2.33 8.35 -3.02
CA VAL A 49 -0.98 8.37 -3.63
C VAL A 49 -0.41 6.97 -3.77
N LEU A 50 -0.47 6.16 -2.72
CA LEU A 50 0.01 4.78 -2.74
C LEU A 50 -0.74 3.94 -3.76
N THR A 51 -2.06 4.07 -3.85
CA THR A 51 -2.88 3.38 -4.86
C THR A 51 -2.47 3.75 -6.28
N ILE A 52 -2.25 5.05 -6.57
CA ILE A 52 -1.81 5.51 -7.90
C ILE A 52 -0.43 4.93 -8.24
N VAL A 53 0.52 4.97 -7.30
CA VAL A 53 1.86 4.41 -7.48
C VAL A 53 1.79 2.91 -7.74
N ASN A 54 0.94 2.18 -7.01
CA ASN A 54 0.77 0.74 -7.15
C ASN A 54 0.15 0.37 -8.52
N ILE A 55 -0.85 1.11 -8.98
CA ILE A 55 -1.44 0.93 -10.32
C ILE A 55 -0.40 1.20 -11.41
N PHE A 56 0.39 2.27 -11.29
CA PHE A 56 1.42 2.62 -12.28
C PHE A 56 2.53 1.56 -12.33
N MET A 57 3.05 1.17 -11.17
CA MET A 57 4.07 0.13 -11.04
C MET A 57 3.55 -1.22 -11.55
N GLY A 58 2.35 -1.63 -11.13
CA GLY A 58 1.70 -2.85 -11.59
C GLY A 58 1.46 -2.86 -13.10
N GLY A 59 1.05 -1.73 -13.67
CA GLY A 59 0.89 -1.55 -15.12
C GLY A 59 2.20 -1.69 -15.89
N ILE A 60 3.29 -1.09 -15.40
CA ILE A 60 4.63 -1.23 -16.01
C ILE A 60 5.11 -2.68 -15.94
N VAL A 61 4.97 -3.33 -14.78
CA VAL A 61 5.35 -4.74 -14.59
C VAL A 61 4.55 -5.63 -15.53
N ALA A 62 3.22 -5.44 -15.61
CA ALA A 62 2.35 -6.19 -16.50
C ALA A 62 2.69 -5.98 -17.98
N ALA A 63 2.98 -4.74 -18.39
CA ALA A 63 3.38 -4.42 -19.77
C ALA A 63 4.73 -5.06 -20.15
N LEU A 64 5.72 -5.00 -19.27
CA LEU A 64 7.03 -5.63 -19.48
C LEU A 64 6.92 -7.16 -19.50
N TYR A 65 6.04 -7.72 -18.68
CA TYR A 65 5.84 -9.17 -18.60
C TYR A 65 5.09 -9.70 -19.83
N LEU A 66 3.97 -9.07 -20.22
CA LEU A 66 3.22 -9.44 -21.41
C LEU A 66 4.01 -9.17 -22.69
N GLY A 67 4.66 -7.99 -22.80
CA GLY A 67 5.51 -7.66 -23.95
C GLY A 67 6.74 -8.56 -24.05
N GLY A 68 7.43 -8.79 -22.92
CA GLY A 68 8.62 -9.66 -22.88
C GLY A 68 8.30 -11.11 -23.19
N SER A 69 7.20 -11.65 -22.65
CA SER A 69 6.77 -13.03 -22.91
C SER A 69 6.37 -13.27 -24.37
N LEU A 70 5.76 -12.26 -25.03
CA LEU A 70 5.42 -12.34 -26.45
C LEU A 70 6.66 -12.46 -27.34
N ILE A 71 7.71 -11.68 -27.06
CA ILE A 71 8.93 -11.62 -27.88
C ILE A 71 9.80 -12.86 -27.69
N THR A 72 9.85 -13.40 -26.47
CA THR A 72 10.84 -14.41 -26.07
C THR A 72 10.27 -15.83 -25.96
N VAL A 73 9.04 -16.05 -26.42
CA VAL A 73 8.33 -17.35 -26.37
C VAL A 73 8.41 -17.98 -24.96
N GLY A 74 8.25 -17.14 -23.93
CA GLY A 74 8.25 -17.57 -22.52
C GLY A 74 9.59 -17.58 -21.79
N VAL A 75 10.74 -17.39 -22.45
CA VAL A 75 12.06 -17.34 -21.76
C VAL A 75 12.26 -16.03 -20.97
N GLY A 76 11.64 -14.94 -21.42
CA GLY A 76 11.67 -13.64 -20.77
C GLY A 76 11.01 -13.62 -19.39
N LEU A 77 10.21 -14.64 -19.03
CA LEU A 77 9.64 -14.78 -17.69
C LEU A 77 10.70 -14.84 -16.59
N LEU A 78 11.85 -15.46 -16.84
CA LEU A 78 12.92 -15.63 -15.86
C LEU A 78 13.77 -14.37 -15.69
N CYS A 79 13.97 -13.61 -16.77
CA CYS A 79 14.77 -12.38 -16.74
C CYS A 79 14.06 -11.23 -16.01
N CYS A 80 12.72 -11.19 -16.07
CA CYS A 80 11.91 -10.14 -15.45
C CYS A 80 11.52 -10.43 -13.98
N LEU A 81 11.93 -11.56 -13.42
CA LEU A 81 11.64 -11.96 -12.05
C LEU A 81 12.12 -10.96 -10.98
N PRO A 82 13.29 -10.29 -11.11
CA PRO A 82 13.72 -9.24 -10.17
C PRO A 82 12.78 -8.02 -10.17
N VAL A 83 12.11 -7.74 -11.30
CA VAL A 83 11.17 -6.62 -11.43
C VAL A 83 9.89 -6.88 -10.64
N PHE A 84 9.52 -8.16 -10.46
CA PHE A 84 8.42 -8.57 -9.58
C PHE A 84 8.70 -8.36 -8.09
N LEU A 85 9.96 -8.19 -7.70
CA LEU A 85 10.34 -7.96 -6.31
C LEU A 85 10.00 -6.53 -5.85
N LEU A 86 9.98 -5.56 -6.77
CA LEU A 86 9.62 -4.17 -6.47
C LEU A 86 8.20 -4.00 -5.91
N PRO A 87 7.12 -4.51 -6.53
CA PRO A 87 5.77 -4.41 -5.96
C PRO A 87 5.64 -5.14 -4.63
N VAL A 88 6.41 -6.22 -4.40
CA VAL A 88 6.43 -6.93 -3.12
C VAL A 88 7.07 -6.09 -2.01
N ILE A 89 8.17 -5.38 -2.31
CA ILE A 89 8.81 -4.47 -1.35
C ILE A 89 7.86 -3.32 -0.98
N ILE A 90 7.22 -2.71 -1.98
CA ILE A 90 6.22 -1.65 -1.76
C ILE A 90 5.08 -2.18 -0.90
N TYR A 91 4.60 -3.39 -1.16
CA TYR A 91 3.53 -4.01 -0.38
C TYR A 91 3.90 -4.20 1.10
N ILE A 92 5.09 -4.74 1.39
CA ILE A 92 5.58 -4.87 2.78
C ILE A 92 5.68 -3.49 3.44
N TYR A 93 6.13 -2.49 2.67
CA TYR A 93 6.22 -1.12 3.14
C TYR A 93 4.84 -0.53 3.49
N GLU A 94 3.80 -0.74 2.68
CA GLU A 94 2.45 -0.23 2.98
C GLU A 94 1.88 -0.85 4.26
N ILE A 95 2.08 -2.16 4.46
CA ILE A 95 1.66 -2.87 5.68
C ILE A 95 2.39 -2.30 6.89
N TYR A 96 3.70 -2.09 6.77
CA TYR A 96 4.51 -1.53 7.84
C TYR A 96 4.07 -0.10 8.20
N ASP A 97 3.86 0.77 7.21
CA ASP A 97 3.41 2.14 7.45
C ASP A 97 2.00 2.18 8.06
N ALA A 98 1.08 1.31 7.61
CA ALA A 98 -0.26 1.21 8.19
C ALA A 98 -0.22 0.75 9.66
N TYR A 99 0.67 -0.20 9.99
CA TYR A 99 0.87 -0.68 11.36
C TYR A 99 1.44 0.41 12.27
N VAL A 100 2.53 1.07 11.83
CA VAL A 100 3.18 2.13 12.60
C VAL A 100 2.23 3.32 12.82
N THR A 101 1.52 3.75 11.79
CA THR A 101 0.54 4.85 11.88
C THR A 101 -0.57 4.52 12.89
N ALA A 102 -1.09 3.29 12.89
CA ALA A 102 -2.09 2.86 13.87
C ALA A 102 -1.52 2.86 15.31
N THR A 103 -0.24 2.48 15.49
CA THR A 103 0.40 2.56 16.82
C THR A 103 0.65 4.00 17.28
N MET A 104 1.01 4.93 16.38
CA MET A 104 1.19 6.35 16.70
C MET A 104 -0.14 7.00 17.10
N LEU A 105 -1.22 6.72 16.35
CA LEU A 105 -2.58 7.16 16.69
C LEU A 105 -3.02 6.70 18.09
N ASN A 106 -2.70 5.46 18.46
CA ASN A 106 -3.01 4.94 19.81
C ASN A 106 -2.19 5.60 20.93
N ARG A 107 -1.02 6.16 20.61
CA ARG A 107 -0.15 6.87 21.58
C ARG A 107 -0.50 8.36 21.70
N GLY A 108 -1.43 8.86 20.88
CA GLY A 108 -1.70 10.30 20.78
C GLY A 108 -0.56 11.09 20.13
N GLU A 109 0.35 10.41 19.44
CA GLU A 109 1.41 11.05 18.68
C GLU A 109 0.84 11.59 17.35
N PRO A 110 1.30 12.76 16.87
CA PRO A 110 0.84 13.29 15.59
C PRO A 110 1.26 12.36 14.45
N ALA A 111 0.28 11.74 13.81
CA ALA A 111 0.47 10.96 12.59
C ALA A 111 0.42 11.90 11.38
N TYR A 112 1.59 12.20 10.81
CA TYR A 112 1.67 13.05 9.63
C TYR A 112 1.23 12.29 8.38
N ASP A 113 0.33 12.90 7.61
CA ASP A 113 0.11 12.54 6.22
C ASP A 113 1.33 12.99 5.39
N TRP A 114 1.64 12.27 4.32
CA TRP A 114 2.62 12.76 3.35
C TRP A 114 1.96 13.94 2.61
N PHE A 115 2.44 15.16 2.89
CA PHE A 115 1.92 16.49 2.49
C PHE A 115 0.80 17.11 3.36
#